data_AF-A0A2G6KDK1-F1
#
_entry.id   AF-A0A2G6KDK1-F1
#
_cell.length_a   1.000
_cell.length_b   1.000
_cell.length_c   1.000
_cell.angle_alpha   90.00
_cell.angle_beta   90.00
_cell.angle_gamma   90.00
#
_symmetry.space_group_name_H-M   'P 1'
#
loop_
_entity.id
_entity.type
_entity.pdbx_description
1 polymer ?
#
loop_
_entity_poly.entity_id
_entity_poly.type
_entity_poly.pdbx_seq_one_letter_code
_entity_poly.pdbx_strand_id
1 'polypeptide(L)'
;MNLLIKILEIFTGSGYAALRGGNLVMILIGAVLLYLAIVKKYEPLLLLPIAFGAILVNLPLSGIMEDHGFLHYLYFGTKHELYPILIFMGVGAMTDFGPLLANPITLLLGAAAQGGVFVALLGAVLLGFPLKAASAIGIIGGADGPTSIYMAAKMSPEYLGAIAVASYSYMSLVPLIQPPIIKWLTKADERKIVMQQLRPVSRLEKVLFPIVTTILVGLLLPPVVPLLGSLMFGNLMKESMVVDRISDTAQNALMNIVTIFLGLTVGGTMAAENFLQWTTIKIIILGLVAFGCGTAAGVGLGNVMCKLSGGKINPMIGAAGVSAVPMAARVVQTVGQKENPANFLLMHAMGPNVAGVIGTAVAAGVFISLLQ
;
A
#
# COMPACT_ATOMS: atom_id res chain seq x y z
N MET A 1 2.26 -49.74 -28.79
CA MET A 1 0.87 -49.24 -28.74
C MET A 1 0.51 -48.68 -27.36
N ASN A 2 0.74 -49.40 -26.26
CA ASN A 2 0.39 -48.94 -24.89
C ASN A 2 1.13 -47.68 -24.38
N LEU A 3 2.37 -47.44 -24.79
CA LEU A 3 3.11 -46.25 -24.36
C LEU A 3 2.59 -44.97 -25.04
N LEU A 4 2.28 -45.05 -26.34
CA LEU A 4 1.78 -43.91 -27.11
C LEU A 4 0.40 -43.48 -26.62
N ILE A 5 -0.48 -44.45 -26.29
CA ILE A 5 -1.81 -44.20 -25.71
C ILE A 5 -1.68 -43.52 -24.34
N LYS A 6 -0.79 -44.02 -23.46
CA LYS A 6 -0.55 -43.39 -22.15
C LYS A 6 0.02 -41.97 -22.26
N ILE A 7 0.90 -41.73 -23.23
CA ILE A 7 1.41 -40.37 -23.51
C ILE A 7 0.26 -39.48 -24.00
N LEU A 8 -0.58 -39.98 -24.91
CA LEU A 8 -1.73 -39.24 -25.40
C LEU A 8 -2.70 -38.89 -24.26
N GLU A 9 -3.00 -39.85 -23.38
CA GLU A 9 -3.82 -39.66 -22.18
C GLU A 9 -3.25 -38.60 -21.24
N ILE A 10 -1.93 -38.59 -21.02
CA ILE A 10 -1.25 -37.55 -20.24
C ILE A 10 -1.45 -36.19 -20.91
N PHE A 11 -1.25 -36.07 -22.23
CA PHE A 11 -1.44 -34.80 -22.91
C PHE A 11 -2.91 -34.34 -22.88
N THR A 12 -3.87 -35.22 -23.15
CA THR A 12 -5.30 -34.90 -23.13
C THR A 12 -5.84 -34.61 -21.73
N GLY A 13 -5.26 -35.19 -20.68
CA GLY A 13 -5.58 -34.93 -19.28
C GLY A 13 -4.75 -33.83 -18.62
N SER A 14 -3.75 -33.30 -19.32
CA SER A 14 -2.87 -32.24 -18.80
C SER A 14 -3.48 -30.85 -18.95
N GLY A 15 -2.93 -29.90 -18.19
CA GLY A 15 -3.27 -28.48 -18.34
C GLY A 15 -3.05 -27.93 -19.75
N TYR A 16 -2.23 -28.58 -20.61
CA TYR A 16 -2.07 -28.18 -22.01
C TYR A 16 -3.35 -28.34 -22.82
N ALA A 17 -4.13 -29.41 -22.58
CA ALA A 17 -5.39 -29.65 -23.29
C ALA A 17 -6.54 -28.75 -22.79
N ALA A 18 -6.48 -28.33 -21.52
CA ALA A 18 -7.48 -27.45 -20.91
C ALA A 18 -7.12 -25.95 -21.00
N LEU A 19 -6.03 -25.60 -21.67
CA LEU A 19 -5.53 -24.23 -21.75
C LEU A 19 -6.44 -23.36 -22.63
N ARG A 20 -7.02 -22.33 -22.03
CA ARG A 20 -7.83 -21.33 -22.74
C ARG A 20 -7.02 -20.06 -23.00
N GLY A 21 -7.47 -19.25 -23.96
CA GLY A 21 -6.82 -17.99 -24.31
C GLY A 21 -6.65 -17.03 -23.12
N GLY A 22 -7.65 -16.94 -22.23
CA GLY A 22 -7.56 -16.12 -21.02
C GLY A 22 -6.43 -16.56 -20.08
N ASN A 23 -6.25 -17.87 -19.89
CA ASN A 23 -5.16 -18.41 -19.07
C ASN A 23 -3.79 -18.03 -19.64
N LEU A 24 -3.61 -18.15 -20.96
CA LEU A 24 -2.38 -17.74 -21.63
C LEU A 24 -2.07 -16.26 -21.42
N VAL A 25 -3.08 -15.38 -21.57
CA VAL A 25 -2.91 -13.94 -21.34
C VAL A 25 -2.50 -13.67 -19.90
N MET A 26 -3.13 -14.33 -18.92
CA MET A 26 -2.76 -14.14 -17.51
C MET A 26 -1.37 -14.68 -17.17
N ILE A 27 -0.95 -15.81 -17.76
CA ILE A 27 0.41 -16.32 -17.61
C ILE A 27 1.42 -15.32 -18.18
N LEU A 28 1.13 -14.70 -19.33
CA LEU A 28 1.95 -13.63 -19.91
C LEU A 28 1.99 -12.40 -19.00
N ILE A 29 0.86 -11.98 -18.43
CA ILE A 29 0.82 -10.88 -17.45
C ILE A 29 1.68 -11.24 -16.24
N GLY A 30 1.54 -12.44 -15.69
CA GLY A 30 2.38 -12.93 -14.58
C GLY A 30 3.87 -12.91 -14.94
N ALA A 31 4.25 -13.32 -16.15
CA ALA A 31 5.63 -13.24 -16.62
C ALA A 31 6.14 -11.79 -16.75
N VAL A 32 5.30 -10.86 -17.20
CA VAL A 32 5.63 -9.42 -17.24
C VAL A 32 5.82 -8.87 -15.83
N LEU A 33 4.95 -9.23 -14.88
CA LEU A 33 5.09 -8.82 -13.48
C LEU A 33 6.35 -9.41 -12.84
N LEU A 34 6.70 -10.66 -13.15
CA LEU A 34 7.98 -11.26 -12.74
C LEU A 34 9.18 -10.49 -13.32
N TYR A 35 9.13 -10.10 -14.59
CA TYR A 35 10.17 -9.26 -15.19
C TYR A 35 10.31 -7.91 -14.47
N LEU A 36 9.20 -7.25 -14.14
CA LEU A 36 9.22 -6.00 -13.38
C LEU A 36 9.80 -6.20 -11.96
N ALA A 37 9.44 -7.29 -11.28
CA ALA A 37 9.96 -7.61 -9.95
C ALA A 37 11.45 -7.98 -9.97
N ILE A 38 11.91 -8.78 -10.93
CA ILE A 38 13.28 -9.32 -10.94
C ILE A 38 14.26 -8.35 -11.61
N VAL A 39 13.93 -7.86 -12.81
CA VAL A 39 14.84 -7.05 -13.64
C VAL A 39 14.74 -5.58 -13.27
N LYS A 40 13.51 -5.05 -13.12
CA LYS A 40 13.29 -3.65 -12.76
C LYS A 40 13.27 -3.40 -11.25
N LYS A 41 13.21 -4.46 -10.44
CA LYS A 41 13.19 -4.40 -8.96
C LYS A 41 12.04 -3.55 -8.43
N TYR A 42 10.88 -3.63 -9.07
CA TYR A 42 9.66 -2.94 -8.63
C TYR A 42 9.01 -3.75 -7.51
N GLU A 43 8.98 -3.19 -6.30
CA GLU A 43 8.41 -3.80 -5.08
C GLU A 43 8.62 -5.34 -5.01
N PRO A 44 9.87 -5.82 -5.14
CA PRO A 44 10.13 -7.23 -5.44
C PRO A 44 9.69 -8.18 -4.32
N LEU A 45 9.61 -7.70 -3.08
CA LEU A 45 9.19 -8.49 -1.94
C LEU A 45 7.73 -8.95 -2.05
N LEU A 46 6.87 -8.13 -2.66
CA LEU A 46 5.44 -8.41 -2.84
C LEU A 46 5.09 -8.76 -4.28
N LEU A 47 5.65 -8.05 -5.26
CA LEU A 47 5.30 -8.24 -6.66
C LEU A 47 5.74 -9.62 -7.18
N LEU A 48 6.88 -10.14 -6.70
CA LEU A 48 7.36 -11.48 -7.08
C LEU A 48 6.38 -12.59 -6.66
N PRO A 49 5.98 -12.74 -5.38
CA PRO A 49 5.00 -13.75 -5.00
C PRO A 49 3.61 -13.52 -5.61
N ILE A 50 3.17 -12.27 -5.81
CA ILE A 50 1.91 -11.97 -6.54
C ILE A 50 1.97 -12.50 -7.96
N ALA A 51 3.03 -12.16 -8.69
CA ALA A 51 3.21 -12.57 -10.08
C ALA A 51 3.27 -14.11 -10.21
N PHE A 52 3.96 -14.77 -9.27
CA PHE A 52 4.02 -16.23 -9.24
C PHE A 52 2.65 -16.85 -8.92
N GLY A 53 1.93 -16.32 -7.93
CA GLY A 53 0.57 -16.75 -7.61
C GLY A 53 -0.40 -16.60 -8.79
N ALA A 54 -0.28 -15.51 -9.56
CA ALA A 54 -1.06 -15.28 -10.77
C ALA A 54 -0.79 -16.32 -11.86
N ILE A 55 0.47 -16.75 -12.02
CA ILE A 55 0.80 -17.87 -12.91
C ILE A 55 0.16 -19.15 -12.41
N LEU A 56 0.33 -19.47 -11.12
CA LEU A 56 -0.15 -20.72 -10.53
C LEU A 56 -1.67 -20.91 -10.69
N VAL A 57 -2.48 -19.90 -10.37
CA VAL A 57 -3.95 -20.01 -10.49
C VAL A 57 -4.42 -20.13 -11.94
N ASN A 58 -3.64 -19.66 -12.91
CA ASN A 58 -3.98 -19.75 -14.31
C ASN A 58 -3.44 -21.00 -15.01
N LEU A 59 -2.79 -21.91 -14.28
CA LEU A 59 -2.51 -23.26 -14.78
C LEU A 59 -3.80 -24.09 -14.73
N PRO A 60 -4.36 -24.51 -15.89
CA PRO A 60 -5.63 -25.24 -15.91
C PRO A 60 -5.55 -26.58 -15.16
N LEU A 61 -6.68 -27.02 -14.61
CA LEU A 61 -6.84 -28.27 -13.87
C LEU A 61 -5.99 -28.37 -12.59
N SER A 62 -5.38 -27.27 -12.13
CA SER A 62 -4.52 -27.28 -10.95
C SER A 62 -5.29 -27.40 -9.63
N GLY A 63 -6.55 -26.96 -9.57
CA GLY A 63 -7.37 -26.98 -8.35
C GLY A 63 -6.79 -26.18 -7.17
N ILE A 64 -5.77 -25.37 -7.42
CA ILE A 64 -4.93 -24.72 -6.39
C ILE A 64 -5.70 -23.75 -5.48
N MET A 65 -6.74 -23.13 -6.02
CA MET A 65 -7.65 -22.22 -5.31
C MET A 65 -9.04 -22.84 -5.07
N GLU A 66 -9.29 -24.07 -5.57
CA GLU A 66 -10.51 -24.82 -5.31
C GLU A 66 -10.54 -25.34 -3.86
N ASP A 67 -11.67 -25.89 -3.44
CA ASP A 67 -11.80 -26.51 -2.13
C ASP A 67 -10.71 -27.58 -1.96
N HIS A 68 -9.96 -27.51 -0.86
CA HIS A 68 -8.75 -28.31 -0.55
C HIS A 68 -7.44 -27.90 -1.26
N GLY A 69 -7.46 -26.90 -2.14
CA GLY A 69 -6.25 -26.33 -2.72
C GLY A 69 -5.36 -25.65 -1.68
N PHE A 70 -4.04 -25.77 -1.80
CA PHE A 70 -3.14 -25.20 -0.78
C PHE A 70 -3.21 -23.66 -0.73
N LEU A 71 -3.36 -22.98 -1.88
CA LEU A 71 -3.54 -21.52 -1.87
C LEU A 71 -4.92 -21.14 -1.33
N HIS A 72 -5.94 -21.99 -1.51
CA HIS A 72 -7.23 -21.77 -0.87
C HIS A 72 -7.10 -21.72 0.67
N TYR A 73 -6.34 -22.65 1.27
CA TYR A 73 -6.10 -22.62 2.72
C TYR A 73 -5.30 -21.40 3.17
N LEU A 74 -4.26 -21.02 2.44
CA LEU A 74 -3.53 -19.78 2.74
C LEU A 74 -4.42 -18.55 2.54
N TYR A 75 -5.33 -18.57 1.55
CA TYR A 75 -6.23 -17.46 1.25
C TYR A 75 -7.17 -17.14 2.41
N PHE A 76 -7.41 -18.08 3.34
CA PHE A 76 -8.10 -17.80 4.60
C PHE A 76 -7.52 -16.57 5.31
N GLY A 77 -6.19 -16.43 5.38
CA GLY A 77 -5.55 -15.30 6.04
C GLY A 77 -5.73 -13.97 5.30
N THR A 78 -5.87 -13.99 3.97
CA THR A 78 -6.16 -12.79 3.17
C THR A 78 -7.64 -12.42 3.27
N LYS A 79 -8.53 -13.40 3.11
CA LYS A 79 -9.98 -13.26 3.17
C LYS A 79 -10.46 -12.75 4.52
N HIS A 80 -9.85 -13.21 5.61
CA HIS A 80 -10.15 -12.79 6.97
C HIS A 80 -9.16 -11.74 7.50
N GLU A 81 -8.52 -10.98 6.61
CA GLU A 81 -7.79 -9.75 6.95
C GLU A 81 -6.54 -9.96 7.85
N LEU A 82 -6.22 -11.20 8.21
CA LEU A 82 -5.15 -11.55 9.14
C LEU A 82 -3.78 -11.11 8.62
N TYR A 83 -3.49 -11.37 7.34
CA TYR A 83 -2.18 -11.03 6.77
C TYR A 83 -1.95 -9.52 6.68
N PRO A 84 -2.88 -8.69 6.16
CA PRO A 84 -2.76 -7.23 6.26
C PRO A 84 -2.52 -6.72 7.69
N ILE A 85 -3.25 -7.23 8.68
CA ILE A 85 -3.10 -6.82 10.10
C ILE A 85 -1.69 -7.16 10.61
N LEU A 86 -1.18 -8.35 10.31
CA LEU A 86 0.18 -8.75 10.70
C LEU A 86 1.26 -7.94 9.98
N ILE A 87 1.05 -7.57 8.72
CA ILE A 87 1.95 -6.64 8.01
C ILE A 87 1.93 -5.27 8.70
N PHE A 88 0.75 -4.75 9.05
CA PHE A 88 0.63 -3.50 9.79
C PHE A 88 1.42 -3.50 11.11
N MET A 89 1.38 -4.61 11.84
CA MET A 89 2.20 -4.80 13.03
C MET A 89 3.70 -4.67 12.75
N GLY A 90 4.22 -5.35 11.73
CA GLY A 90 5.64 -5.24 11.39
C GLY A 90 6.01 -3.86 10.81
N VAL A 91 5.12 -3.20 10.05
CA VAL A 91 5.29 -1.80 9.61
C VAL A 91 5.43 -0.89 10.84
N GLY A 92 4.61 -1.10 11.86
CA GLY A 92 4.69 -0.39 13.13
C GLY A 92 6.05 -0.58 13.83
N ALA A 93 6.55 -1.81 13.83
CA ALA A 93 7.86 -2.15 14.40
C ALA A 93 9.04 -1.55 13.62
N MET A 94 8.90 -1.32 12.31
CA MET A 94 9.93 -0.66 11.49
C MET A 94 9.88 0.87 11.59
N THR A 95 8.70 1.45 11.80
CA THR A 95 8.46 2.90 11.68
C THR A 95 9.06 3.69 12.84
N ASP A 96 9.73 4.81 12.55
CA ASP A 96 10.13 5.81 13.55
C ASP A 96 9.13 6.97 13.52
N PHE A 97 8.38 7.14 14.62
CA PHE A 97 7.41 8.21 14.80
C PHE A 97 8.05 9.49 15.37
N GLY A 98 9.34 9.47 15.70
CA GLY A 98 10.08 10.63 16.18
C GLY A 98 9.90 11.87 15.29
N PRO A 99 10.03 11.78 13.96
CA PRO A 99 9.80 12.91 13.08
C PRO A 99 8.38 13.50 13.13
N LEU A 100 7.38 12.64 13.25
CA LEU A 100 5.98 13.05 13.37
C LEU A 100 5.73 13.78 14.69
N LEU A 101 6.22 13.21 15.79
CA LEU A 101 6.12 13.78 17.13
C LEU A 101 6.87 15.12 17.22
N ALA A 102 8.05 15.21 16.61
CA ALA A 102 8.85 16.43 16.64
C ALA A 102 8.16 17.62 15.95
N ASN A 103 7.38 17.37 14.89
CA ASN A 103 6.58 18.41 14.22
C ASN A 103 5.16 17.91 13.90
N PRO A 104 4.23 17.96 14.88
CA PRO A 104 2.89 17.41 14.73
C PRO A 104 2.05 18.08 13.64
N ILE A 105 2.37 19.33 13.25
CA ILE A 105 1.66 20.04 12.18
C ILE A 105 1.76 19.25 10.85
N THR A 106 2.81 18.44 10.68
CA THR A 106 2.96 17.58 9.50
C THR A 106 1.87 16.51 9.37
N LEU A 107 1.10 16.21 10.44
CA LEU A 107 -0.11 15.38 10.36
C LEU A 107 -1.11 15.89 9.33
N LEU A 108 -1.23 17.21 9.19
CA LEU A 108 -2.16 17.84 8.24
C LEU A 108 -1.79 17.50 6.79
N LEU A 109 -0.49 17.35 6.49
CA LEU A 109 -0.03 16.97 5.15
C LEU A 109 -0.41 15.52 4.81
N GLY A 110 -0.31 14.61 5.78
CA GLY A 110 -0.81 13.24 5.64
C GLY A 110 -2.32 13.19 5.46
N ALA A 111 -3.06 14.05 6.17
CA ALA A 111 -4.52 14.18 6.01
C ALA A 111 -4.90 14.72 4.62
N ALA A 112 -4.22 15.75 4.12
CA ALA A 112 -4.47 16.30 2.80
C ALA A 112 -4.15 15.30 1.67
N ALA A 113 -3.12 14.48 1.83
CA ALA A 113 -2.80 13.43 0.87
C ALA A 113 -3.94 12.41 0.70
N GLN A 114 -4.79 12.21 1.71
CA GLN A 114 -6.01 11.38 1.60
C GLN A 114 -7.05 11.96 0.64
N GLY A 115 -6.87 13.19 0.12
CA GLY A 115 -7.66 13.70 -1.00
C GLY A 115 -7.68 12.74 -2.20
N GLY A 116 -6.58 11.99 -2.42
CA GLY A 116 -6.53 10.93 -3.42
C GLY A 116 -7.55 9.81 -3.18
N VAL A 117 -7.79 9.45 -1.91
CA VAL A 117 -8.78 8.43 -1.54
C VAL A 117 -10.19 8.84 -1.95
N PHE A 118 -10.56 10.09 -1.67
CA PHE A 118 -11.88 10.61 -2.03
C PHE A 118 -12.04 10.81 -3.54
N VAL A 119 -10.98 11.21 -4.25
CA VAL A 119 -11.00 11.29 -5.72
C VAL A 119 -11.21 9.91 -6.35
N ALA A 120 -10.52 8.88 -5.86
CA ALA A 120 -10.76 7.51 -6.29
C ALA A 120 -12.18 7.06 -5.99
N LEU A 121 -12.69 7.29 -4.77
CA LEU A 121 -14.05 6.90 -4.39
C LEU A 121 -15.09 7.56 -5.30
N LEU A 122 -15.02 8.88 -5.47
CA LEU A 122 -15.96 9.62 -6.31
C LEU A 122 -15.84 9.20 -7.77
N GLY A 123 -14.63 9.01 -8.28
CA GLY A 123 -14.39 8.52 -9.63
C GLY A 123 -14.96 7.11 -9.84
N ALA A 124 -14.83 6.21 -8.87
CA ALA A 124 -15.42 4.87 -8.94
C ALA A 124 -16.95 4.92 -8.97
N VAL A 125 -17.57 5.76 -8.13
CA VAL A 125 -19.03 5.95 -8.14
C VAL A 125 -19.50 6.50 -9.51
N LEU A 126 -18.80 7.50 -10.06
CA LEU A 126 -19.11 8.06 -11.39
C LEU A 126 -18.93 7.04 -12.53
N LEU A 127 -18.02 6.08 -12.39
CA LEU A 127 -17.81 4.99 -13.33
C LEU A 127 -18.82 3.83 -13.17
N GLY A 128 -19.77 3.94 -12.24
CA GLY A 128 -20.86 2.99 -12.02
C GLY A 128 -20.54 1.85 -11.07
N PHE A 129 -19.46 1.93 -10.28
CA PHE A 129 -19.17 0.90 -9.27
C PHE A 129 -20.15 1.04 -8.08
N PRO A 130 -20.61 -0.10 -7.50
CA PRO A 130 -21.37 -0.08 -6.25
C PRO A 130 -20.59 0.64 -5.14
N LEU A 131 -21.29 1.33 -4.24
CA LEU A 131 -20.63 2.17 -3.22
C LEU A 131 -19.64 1.39 -2.33
N LYS A 132 -19.93 0.13 -2.00
CA LYS A 132 -19.01 -0.77 -1.26
C LYS A 132 -17.73 -1.08 -2.06
N ALA A 133 -17.85 -1.33 -3.35
CA ALA A 133 -16.70 -1.52 -4.23
C ALA A 133 -15.92 -0.20 -4.42
N ALA A 134 -16.63 0.91 -4.62
CA ALA A 134 -16.05 2.23 -4.76
C ALA A 134 -15.28 2.68 -3.51
N SER A 135 -15.72 2.30 -2.31
CA SER A 135 -14.97 2.58 -1.08
C SER A 135 -13.67 1.78 -1.00
N ALA A 136 -13.67 0.51 -1.41
CA ALA A 136 -12.45 -0.30 -1.49
C ALA A 136 -11.47 0.23 -2.56
N ILE A 137 -11.99 0.59 -3.75
CA ILE A 137 -11.20 1.21 -4.83
C ILE A 137 -10.66 2.57 -4.39
N GLY A 138 -11.43 3.32 -3.60
CA GLY A 138 -11.05 4.60 -3.00
C GLY A 138 -9.68 4.52 -2.31
N ILE A 139 -9.49 3.48 -1.51
CA ILE A 139 -8.32 3.32 -0.63
C ILE A 139 -7.00 3.19 -1.40
N ILE A 140 -7.04 2.77 -2.67
CA ILE A 140 -5.87 2.77 -3.57
C ILE A 140 -5.22 4.17 -3.61
N GLY A 141 -6.02 5.23 -3.54
CA GLY A 141 -5.56 6.62 -3.53
C GLY A 141 -4.70 6.99 -2.32
N GLY A 142 -4.75 6.20 -1.24
CA GLY A 142 -3.88 6.35 -0.08
C GLY A 142 -2.48 5.75 -0.28
N ALA A 143 -2.29 4.94 -1.33
CA ALA A 143 -1.03 4.23 -1.63
C ALA A 143 -0.54 3.32 -0.50
N ASP A 144 -1.49 2.70 0.21
CA ASP A 144 -1.25 1.77 1.30
C ASP A 144 -1.78 0.39 0.90
N GLY A 145 -0.88 -0.47 0.43
CA GLY A 145 -1.20 -1.81 -0.05
C GLY A 145 -1.94 -2.68 0.98
N PRO A 146 -1.41 -2.83 2.20
CA PRO A 146 -2.09 -3.58 3.27
C PRO A 146 -3.50 -3.06 3.57
N THR A 147 -3.72 -1.75 3.70
CA THR A 147 -5.08 -1.21 3.94
C THR A 147 -6.00 -1.44 2.74
N SER A 148 -5.47 -1.31 1.52
CA SER A 148 -6.23 -1.54 0.28
C SER A 148 -6.70 -2.99 0.19
N ILE A 149 -5.85 -3.95 0.54
CA ILE A 149 -6.22 -5.37 0.58
C ILE A 149 -7.23 -5.64 1.70
N TYR A 150 -7.00 -5.09 2.90
CA TYR A 150 -7.93 -5.21 4.01
C TYR A 150 -9.34 -4.73 3.62
N MET A 151 -9.43 -3.56 2.99
CA MET A 151 -10.69 -2.99 2.53
C MET A 151 -11.33 -3.78 1.39
N ALA A 152 -10.54 -4.26 0.42
CA ALA A 152 -11.07 -5.11 -0.63
C ALA A 152 -11.61 -6.44 -0.09
N ALA A 153 -10.87 -7.11 0.79
CA ALA A 153 -11.31 -8.37 1.41
C ALA A 153 -12.62 -8.20 2.20
N LYS A 154 -12.82 -7.05 2.85
CA LYS A 154 -13.99 -6.78 3.68
C LYS A 154 -15.21 -6.30 2.88
N MET A 155 -15.00 -5.44 1.90
CA MET A 155 -16.08 -4.70 1.23
C MET A 155 -16.42 -5.23 -0.16
N SER A 156 -15.45 -5.79 -0.88
CA SER A 156 -15.64 -6.22 -2.27
C SER A 156 -14.58 -7.24 -2.71
N PRO A 157 -14.66 -8.49 -2.19
CA PRO A 157 -13.69 -9.55 -2.45
C PRO A 157 -13.48 -9.83 -3.95
N GLU A 158 -14.51 -9.60 -4.76
CA GLU A 158 -14.48 -9.80 -6.22
C GLU A 158 -13.47 -8.90 -6.95
N TYR A 159 -13.14 -7.72 -6.40
CA TYR A 159 -12.15 -6.81 -6.98
C TYR A 159 -10.79 -6.89 -6.28
N LEU A 160 -10.59 -7.80 -5.33
CA LEU A 160 -9.37 -7.88 -4.51
C LEU A 160 -8.10 -7.97 -5.37
N GLY A 161 -8.08 -8.87 -6.36
CA GLY A 161 -6.93 -9.01 -7.25
C GLY A 161 -6.62 -7.73 -8.02
N ALA A 162 -7.63 -7.07 -8.58
CA ALA A 162 -7.48 -5.82 -9.32
C ALA A 162 -6.99 -4.66 -8.42
N ILE A 163 -7.59 -4.51 -7.24
CA ILE A 163 -7.24 -3.48 -6.25
C ILE A 163 -5.82 -3.69 -5.74
N ALA A 164 -5.44 -4.92 -5.41
CA ALA A 164 -4.11 -5.24 -4.89
C ALA A 164 -3.01 -5.00 -5.92
N VAL A 165 -3.21 -5.44 -7.17
CA VAL A 165 -2.27 -5.18 -8.27
C VAL A 165 -2.13 -3.68 -8.52
N ALA A 166 -3.24 -2.96 -8.59
CA ALA A 166 -3.22 -1.50 -8.76
C ALA A 166 -2.42 -0.84 -7.62
N SER A 167 -2.71 -1.18 -6.36
CA SER A 167 -2.07 -0.58 -5.19
C SER A 167 -0.55 -0.74 -5.20
N TYR A 168 -0.04 -1.97 -5.36
CA TYR A 168 1.41 -2.21 -5.32
C TYR A 168 2.13 -1.76 -6.59
N SER A 169 1.47 -1.84 -7.75
CA SER A 169 2.05 -1.31 -9.00
C SER A 169 2.30 0.20 -8.87
N TYR A 170 1.36 0.94 -8.29
CA TYR A 170 1.51 2.40 -8.13
C TYR A 170 2.51 2.81 -7.06
N MET A 171 2.62 2.04 -5.97
CA MET A 171 3.70 2.26 -5.00
C MET A 171 5.07 2.22 -5.68
N SER A 172 5.31 1.29 -6.60
CA SER A 172 6.58 1.24 -7.36
C SER A 172 6.78 2.44 -8.32
N LEU A 173 5.68 3.08 -8.74
CA LEU A 173 5.68 4.22 -9.66
C LEU A 173 5.73 5.58 -8.94
N VAL A 174 5.76 5.61 -7.61
CA VAL A 174 5.96 6.83 -6.80
C VAL A 174 7.11 7.71 -7.34
N PRO A 175 8.31 7.17 -7.67
CA PRO A 175 9.43 7.98 -8.19
C PRO A 175 9.20 8.57 -9.58
N LEU A 176 8.23 8.04 -10.33
CA LEU A 176 7.86 8.55 -11.65
C LEU A 176 6.75 9.60 -11.55
N ILE A 177 5.77 9.36 -10.67
CA ILE A 177 4.56 10.18 -10.57
C ILE A 177 4.77 11.42 -9.70
N GLN A 178 5.44 11.29 -8.55
CA GLN A 178 5.58 12.41 -7.61
C GLN A 178 6.45 13.57 -8.15
N PRO A 179 7.64 13.34 -8.74
CA PRO A 179 8.52 14.45 -9.11
C PRO A 179 7.94 15.44 -10.12
N PRO A 180 7.23 15.00 -11.20
CA PRO A 180 6.55 15.94 -12.10
C PRO A 180 5.53 16.83 -11.39
N ILE A 181 4.74 16.27 -10.48
CA ILE A 181 3.71 17.00 -9.73
C ILE A 181 4.34 18.03 -8.79
N ILE A 182 5.40 17.66 -8.07
CA ILE A 182 6.16 18.57 -7.22
C ILE A 182 6.70 19.75 -8.04
N LYS A 183 7.29 19.48 -9.22
CA LYS A 183 7.85 20.51 -10.08
C LYS A 183 6.80 21.45 -10.66
N TRP A 184 5.61 20.93 -10.92
CA TRP A 184 4.49 21.67 -11.47
C TRP A 184 3.82 22.58 -10.44
N LEU A 185 3.61 22.10 -9.22
CA LEU A 185 2.85 22.82 -8.19
C LEU A 185 3.70 23.68 -7.25
N THR A 186 5.01 23.45 -7.14
CA THR A 186 5.88 24.20 -6.20
C THR A 186 6.90 25.03 -6.95
N LYS A 187 7.12 26.27 -6.52
CA LYS A 187 8.11 27.18 -7.12
C LYS A 187 9.55 26.71 -6.85
N ALA A 188 10.47 26.99 -7.77
CA ALA A 188 11.88 26.60 -7.64
C ALA A 188 12.53 27.14 -6.35
N ASP A 189 12.22 28.37 -5.95
CA ASP A 189 12.77 28.99 -4.74
C ASP A 189 12.25 28.32 -3.46
N GLU A 190 10.96 27.94 -3.45
CA GLU A 190 10.34 27.24 -2.32
C GLU A 190 10.89 25.81 -2.16
N ARG A 191 11.27 25.14 -3.27
CA ARG A 191 11.90 23.82 -3.22
C ARG A 191 13.28 23.83 -2.56
N LYS A 192 13.98 24.97 -2.57
CA LYS A 192 15.32 25.12 -1.98
C LYS A 192 15.30 25.43 -0.48
N ILE A 193 14.13 25.63 0.12
CA ILE A 193 13.97 25.92 1.56
C ILE A 193 14.61 24.79 2.37
N VAL A 194 15.59 25.15 3.21
CA VAL A 194 16.22 24.26 4.18
C VAL A 194 15.39 24.28 5.46
N MET A 195 14.90 23.12 5.89
CA MET A 195 14.09 23.01 7.10
C MET A 195 14.98 23.00 8.34
N GLN A 196 14.49 23.61 9.42
CA GLN A 196 15.19 23.61 10.71
C GLN A 196 15.21 22.22 11.33
N GLN A 197 16.27 21.91 12.07
CA GLN A 197 16.42 20.63 12.75
C GLN A 197 15.24 20.36 13.69
N LEU A 198 14.76 19.11 13.67
CA LEU A 198 13.65 18.66 14.50
C LEU A 198 14.01 18.75 16.00
N ARG A 199 13.01 19.06 16.83
CA ARG A 199 13.19 19.02 18.28
C ARG A 199 13.52 17.59 18.75
N PRO A 200 14.28 17.43 19.85
CA PRO A 200 14.41 16.14 20.50
C PRO A 200 13.04 15.67 21.02
N VAL A 201 12.75 14.39 20.82
CA VAL A 201 11.53 13.73 21.32
C VAL A 201 11.92 12.87 22.51
N SER A 202 11.25 13.05 23.63
CA SER A 202 11.55 12.29 24.85
C SER A 202 11.14 10.82 24.69
N ARG A 203 11.82 9.91 25.39
CA ARG A 203 11.45 8.49 25.37
C ARG A 203 10.03 8.26 25.88
N LEU A 204 9.62 9.01 26.91
CA LEU A 204 8.26 8.94 27.46
C LEU A 204 7.22 9.28 26.38
N GLU A 205 7.47 10.33 25.60
CA GLU A 205 6.59 10.75 24.50
C GLU A 205 6.49 9.66 23.42
N LYS A 206 7.60 9.04 23.03
CA LYS A 206 7.60 7.94 22.05
C LYS A 206 6.84 6.70 22.53
N VAL A 207 6.93 6.37 23.82
CA VAL A 207 6.24 5.20 24.41
C VAL A 207 4.75 5.47 24.63
N LEU A 208 4.39 6.67 25.09
CA LEU A 208 2.98 7.02 25.32
C LEU A 208 2.21 7.24 24.02
N PHE A 209 2.88 7.71 22.96
CA PHE A 209 2.24 7.96 21.67
C PHE A 209 1.41 6.78 21.13
N PRO A 210 1.95 5.55 20.99
CA PRO A 210 1.17 4.42 20.49
C PRO A 210 0.02 4.03 21.42
N ILE A 211 0.21 4.14 22.73
CA ILE A 211 -0.82 3.79 23.74
C ILE A 211 -1.98 4.79 23.66
N VAL A 212 -1.68 6.07 23.72
CA VAL A 212 -2.68 7.16 23.67
C VAL A 212 -3.39 7.16 22.33
N THR A 213 -2.67 7.01 21.23
CA THR A 213 -3.26 6.96 19.87
C THR A 213 -4.21 5.78 19.74
N THR A 214 -3.83 4.60 20.23
CA THR A 214 -4.69 3.40 20.19
C THR A 214 -5.97 3.60 20.98
N ILE A 215 -5.88 4.12 22.22
CA ILE A 215 -7.05 4.34 23.07
C ILE A 215 -7.96 5.42 22.48
N LEU A 216 -7.41 6.58 22.11
CA LEU A 216 -8.20 7.70 21.61
C LEU A 216 -8.87 7.38 20.28
N VAL A 217 -8.10 6.92 19.29
CA VAL A 217 -8.65 6.62 17.96
C VAL A 217 -9.52 5.37 18.00
N GLY A 218 -9.17 4.38 18.81
CA GLY A 218 -9.97 3.17 18.97
C GLY A 218 -11.34 3.43 19.61
N LEU A 219 -11.42 4.34 20.58
CA LEU A 219 -12.69 4.77 21.17
C LEU A 219 -13.50 5.65 20.21
N LEU A 220 -12.83 6.51 19.44
CA LEU A 220 -13.49 7.39 18.48
C LEU A 220 -14.01 6.64 17.25
N LEU A 221 -13.24 5.67 16.74
CA LEU A 221 -13.51 4.95 15.51
C LEU A 221 -13.12 3.45 15.63
N PRO A 222 -13.95 2.64 16.31
CA PRO A 222 -13.66 1.23 16.59
C PRO A 222 -13.28 0.37 15.36
N PRO A 223 -13.85 0.55 14.16
CA PRO A 223 -13.46 -0.25 12.98
C PRO A 223 -11.99 -0.10 12.55
N VAL A 224 -11.28 0.95 12.99
CA VAL A 224 -9.86 1.17 12.71
C VAL A 224 -8.94 0.33 13.61
N VAL A 225 -9.45 -0.14 14.77
CA VAL A 225 -8.63 -0.81 15.80
C VAL A 225 -7.79 -1.98 15.26
N PRO A 226 -8.28 -2.87 14.38
CA PRO A 226 -7.45 -3.94 13.84
C PRO A 226 -6.20 -3.44 13.09
N LEU A 227 -6.31 -2.35 12.33
CA LEU A 227 -5.21 -1.78 11.55
C LEU A 227 -4.32 -0.87 12.41
N LEU A 228 -4.90 0.16 13.03
CA LEU A 228 -4.12 1.12 13.81
C LEU A 228 -3.61 0.51 15.11
N GLY A 229 -4.40 -0.32 15.78
CA GLY A 229 -3.98 -0.98 17.01
C GLY A 229 -2.81 -1.93 16.78
N SER A 230 -2.80 -2.69 15.68
CA SER A 230 -1.66 -3.54 15.32
C SER A 230 -0.43 -2.71 14.93
N LEU A 231 -0.60 -1.62 14.16
CA LEU A 231 0.46 -0.66 13.87
C LEU A 231 1.10 -0.08 15.15
N MET A 232 0.27 0.40 16.07
CA MET A 232 0.71 0.99 17.32
C MET A 232 1.32 -0.05 18.26
N PHE A 233 0.82 -1.29 18.26
CA PHE A 233 1.44 -2.39 19.00
C PHE A 233 2.85 -2.70 18.47
N GLY A 234 3.03 -2.74 17.15
CA GLY A 234 4.33 -2.81 16.49
C GLY A 234 5.27 -1.71 16.98
N ASN A 235 4.79 -0.47 16.98
CA ASN A 235 5.57 0.67 17.44
C ASN A 235 5.91 0.59 18.93
N LEU A 236 4.98 0.16 19.78
CA LEU A 236 5.21 0.00 21.21
C LEU A 236 6.28 -1.07 21.50
N MET A 237 6.28 -2.20 20.77
CA MET A 237 7.34 -3.21 20.90
C MET A 237 8.73 -2.59 20.66
N LYS A 238 8.86 -1.77 19.61
CA LYS A 238 10.08 -1.04 19.27
C LYS A 238 10.48 -0.03 20.34
N GLU A 239 9.57 0.85 20.75
CA GLU A 239 9.89 1.97 21.65
C GLU A 239 10.02 1.55 23.13
N SER A 240 9.44 0.41 23.50
CA SER A 240 9.53 -0.13 24.87
C SER A 240 10.95 -0.59 25.23
N MET A 241 11.72 -1.11 24.26
CA MET A 241 13.08 -1.65 24.42
C MET A 241 13.19 -2.79 25.46
N VAL A 242 12.07 -3.45 25.79
CA VAL A 242 12.05 -4.59 26.73
C VAL A 242 11.72 -5.91 26.03
N VAL A 243 11.30 -5.84 24.76
CA VAL A 243 10.90 -6.98 23.93
C VAL A 243 11.65 -6.98 22.59
N ASP A 244 12.94 -6.66 22.61
CA ASP A 244 13.77 -6.53 21.39
C ASP A 244 13.68 -7.76 20.48
N ARG A 245 13.67 -8.97 21.05
CA ARG A 245 13.50 -10.23 20.30
C ARG A 245 12.17 -10.30 19.56
N ILE A 246 11.10 -9.79 20.17
CA ILE A 246 9.76 -9.79 19.57
C ILE A 246 9.68 -8.70 18.49
N SER A 247 10.19 -7.49 18.78
CA SER A 247 10.26 -6.41 17.81
C SER A 247 11.06 -6.81 16.57
N ASP A 248 12.22 -7.46 16.77
CA ASP A 248 13.07 -7.97 15.70
C ASP A 248 12.37 -9.05 14.87
N THR A 249 11.72 -10.01 15.54
CA THR A 249 10.93 -11.05 14.86
C THR A 249 9.80 -10.45 14.03
N ALA A 250 9.09 -9.45 14.57
CA ALA A 250 7.95 -8.81 13.93
C ALA A 250 8.34 -8.03 12.66
N GLN A 251 9.42 -7.25 12.71
CA GLN A 251 9.89 -6.46 11.57
C GLN A 251 10.61 -7.29 10.50
N ASN A 252 11.18 -8.45 10.87
CA ASN A 252 11.96 -9.31 9.97
C ASN A 252 11.20 -10.61 9.64
N ALA A 253 11.44 -11.68 10.42
CA ALA A 253 11.02 -13.04 10.07
C ALA A 253 9.50 -13.16 9.86
N LEU A 254 8.70 -12.62 10.78
CA LEU A 254 7.24 -12.66 10.68
C LEU A 254 6.76 -11.89 9.44
N MET A 255 7.26 -10.66 9.25
CA MET A 255 6.93 -9.84 8.08
C MET A 255 7.21 -10.58 6.77
N ASN A 256 8.39 -11.22 6.66
CA ASN A 256 8.78 -11.97 5.46
C ASN A 256 7.86 -13.18 5.22
N ILE A 257 7.52 -13.94 6.25
CA ILE A 257 6.61 -15.10 6.14
C ILE A 257 5.21 -14.65 5.68
N VAL A 258 4.65 -13.63 6.35
CA VAL A 258 3.31 -13.12 6.03
C VAL A 258 3.28 -12.50 4.63
N THR A 259 4.34 -11.81 4.23
CA THR A 259 4.49 -11.23 2.88
C THR A 259 4.43 -12.31 1.79
N ILE A 260 5.08 -13.46 2.00
CA ILE A 260 5.02 -14.59 1.07
C ILE A 260 3.58 -15.11 0.95
N PHE A 261 2.91 -15.34 2.09
CA PHE A 261 1.54 -15.86 2.10
C PHE A 261 0.55 -14.87 1.47
N LEU A 262 0.64 -13.59 1.82
CA LEU A 262 -0.19 -12.54 1.24
C LEU A 262 0.04 -12.46 -0.27
N GLY A 263 1.30 -12.38 -0.71
CA GLY A 263 1.62 -12.23 -2.12
C GLY A 263 1.09 -13.40 -2.96
N LEU A 264 1.36 -14.64 -2.55
CA LEU A 264 0.87 -15.83 -3.27
C LEU A 264 -0.65 -15.89 -3.35
N THR A 265 -1.34 -15.56 -2.26
CA THR A 265 -2.81 -15.64 -2.19
C THR A 265 -3.50 -14.50 -2.92
N VAL A 266 -2.93 -13.29 -2.90
CA VAL A 266 -3.35 -12.17 -3.75
C VAL A 266 -3.19 -12.54 -5.22
N GLY A 267 -2.03 -13.09 -5.61
CA GLY A 267 -1.82 -13.62 -6.96
C GLY A 267 -2.83 -14.71 -7.31
N GLY A 268 -3.18 -15.57 -6.33
CA GLY A 268 -4.23 -16.58 -6.46
C GLY A 268 -5.62 -16.03 -6.76
N THR A 269 -5.90 -14.74 -6.50
CA THR A 269 -7.18 -14.11 -6.89
C THR A 269 -7.18 -13.60 -8.34
N MET A 270 -6.05 -13.67 -9.05
CA MET A 270 -5.91 -13.18 -10.43
C MET A 270 -6.27 -14.23 -11.48
N ALA A 271 -7.33 -15.01 -11.26
CA ALA A 271 -7.85 -15.92 -12.28
C ALA A 271 -8.33 -15.12 -13.51
N ALA A 272 -8.12 -15.64 -14.72
CA ALA A 272 -8.41 -14.94 -15.97
C ALA A 272 -9.84 -14.40 -16.06
N GLU A 273 -10.82 -15.16 -15.59
CA GLU A 273 -12.25 -14.80 -15.56
C GLU A 273 -12.56 -13.58 -14.67
N ASN A 274 -11.79 -13.39 -13.61
CA ASN A 274 -11.98 -12.29 -12.66
C ASN A 274 -11.11 -11.07 -13.03
N PHE A 275 -9.89 -11.33 -13.50
CA PHE A 275 -8.92 -10.27 -13.73
C PHE A 275 -9.02 -9.63 -15.12
N LEU A 276 -9.28 -10.40 -16.18
CA LEU A 276 -9.37 -9.89 -17.56
C LEU A 276 -10.74 -9.26 -17.85
N GLN A 277 -11.12 -8.30 -17.01
CA GLN A 277 -12.37 -7.57 -17.12
C GLN A 277 -12.10 -6.08 -17.36
N TRP A 278 -13.06 -5.42 -18.02
CA TRP A 278 -13.03 -3.96 -18.19
C TRP A 278 -13.03 -3.21 -16.85
N THR A 279 -13.63 -3.79 -15.82
CA THR A 279 -13.61 -3.29 -14.43
C THR A 279 -12.18 -3.16 -13.89
N THR A 280 -11.33 -4.17 -14.11
CA THR A 280 -9.92 -4.15 -13.70
C THR A 280 -9.16 -2.98 -14.31
N ILE A 281 -9.34 -2.74 -15.62
CA ILE A 281 -8.68 -1.63 -16.32
C ILE A 281 -9.14 -0.28 -15.74
N LYS A 282 -10.45 -0.13 -15.46
CA LYS A 282 -10.99 1.07 -14.81
C LYS A 282 -10.34 1.30 -13.43
N ILE A 283 -10.23 0.26 -12.61
CA ILE A 283 -9.62 0.32 -11.27
C ILE A 283 -8.15 0.75 -11.36
N ILE A 284 -7.41 0.14 -12.29
CA ILE A 284 -6.02 0.50 -12.58
C ILE A 284 -5.96 1.99 -12.93
N ILE A 285 -6.61 2.45 -14.00
CA ILE A 285 -6.52 3.85 -14.43
C ILE A 285 -6.91 4.83 -13.32
N LEU A 286 -7.98 4.53 -12.59
CA LEU A 286 -8.47 5.36 -11.49
C LEU A 286 -7.45 5.46 -10.35
N GLY A 287 -6.80 4.36 -9.97
CA GLY A 287 -5.75 4.36 -8.95
C GLY A 287 -4.56 5.24 -9.32
N LEU A 288 -4.16 5.26 -10.60
CA LEU A 288 -3.09 6.13 -11.09
C LEU A 288 -3.46 7.60 -10.96
N VAL A 289 -4.67 7.97 -11.37
CA VAL A 289 -5.20 9.34 -11.25
C VAL A 289 -5.28 9.75 -9.77
N ALA A 290 -5.82 8.87 -8.93
CA ALA A 290 -5.99 9.10 -7.50
C ALA A 290 -4.65 9.36 -6.78
N PHE A 291 -3.62 8.57 -7.11
CA PHE A 291 -2.26 8.78 -6.60
C PHE A 291 -1.71 10.16 -6.99
N GLY A 292 -1.91 10.56 -8.25
CA GLY A 292 -1.53 11.90 -8.72
C GLY A 292 -2.26 13.00 -7.97
N CYS A 293 -3.57 12.87 -7.78
CA CYS A 293 -4.39 13.81 -7.03
C CYS A 293 -4.01 13.88 -5.55
N GLY A 294 -3.71 12.75 -4.90
CA GLY A 294 -3.25 12.71 -3.51
C GLY A 294 -1.92 13.43 -3.33
N THR A 295 -0.97 13.19 -4.24
CA THR A 295 0.31 13.92 -4.28
C THR A 295 0.07 15.43 -4.47
N ALA A 296 -0.80 15.80 -5.41
CA ALA A 296 -1.12 17.19 -5.69
C ALA A 296 -1.79 17.88 -4.50
N ALA A 297 -2.70 17.21 -3.79
CA ALA A 297 -3.35 17.72 -2.60
C ALA A 297 -2.36 17.92 -1.45
N GLY A 298 -1.48 16.95 -1.20
CA GLY A 298 -0.42 17.06 -0.20
C GLY A 298 0.54 18.20 -0.48
N VAL A 299 1.04 18.33 -1.71
CA VAL A 299 1.90 19.45 -2.14
C VAL A 299 1.15 20.79 -2.07
N GLY A 300 -0.13 20.81 -2.47
CA GLY A 300 -0.99 21.99 -2.39
C GLY A 300 -1.10 22.52 -0.97
N LEU A 301 -1.38 21.66 0.01
CA LEU A 301 -1.36 22.05 1.42
C LEU A 301 0.05 22.42 1.88
N GLY A 302 1.09 21.73 1.41
CA GLY A 302 2.50 22.08 1.66
C GLY A 302 2.83 23.52 1.23
N ASN A 303 2.35 23.95 0.07
CA ASN A 303 2.51 25.31 -0.43
C ASN A 303 1.78 26.32 0.46
N VAL A 304 0.56 26.00 0.91
CA VAL A 304 -0.20 26.85 1.85
C VAL A 304 0.54 26.97 3.17
N MET A 305 1.02 25.86 3.73
CA MET A 305 1.79 25.83 4.97
C MET A 305 3.12 26.57 4.86
N CYS A 306 3.78 26.51 3.71
CA CYS A 306 4.98 27.32 3.42
C CYS A 306 4.68 28.82 3.50
N LYS A 307 3.60 29.28 2.86
CA LYS A 307 3.20 30.70 2.90
C LYS A 307 2.81 31.15 4.30
N LEU A 308 1.98 30.36 5.01
CA LEU A 308 1.52 30.70 6.36
C LEU A 308 2.65 30.69 7.40
N SER A 309 3.68 29.87 7.19
CA SER A 309 4.84 29.80 8.08
C SER A 309 5.93 30.82 7.77
N GLY A 310 5.77 31.63 6.71
CA GLY A 310 6.80 32.57 6.25
C GLY A 310 8.03 31.87 5.66
N GLY A 311 7.86 30.71 5.00
CA GLY A 311 8.95 29.99 4.33
C GLY A 311 9.72 29.01 5.22
N LYS A 312 9.17 28.57 6.35
CA LYS A 312 9.82 27.60 7.25
C LYS A 312 9.60 26.14 6.85
N ILE A 313 8.53 25.87 6.11
CA ILE A 313 8.12 24.52 5.70
C ILE A 313 8.39 24.36 4.21
N ASN A 314 9.19 23.36 3.85
CA ASN A 314 9.42 23.04 2.44
C ASN A 314 8.18 22.33 1.87
N PRO A 315 7.51 22.86 0.83
CA PRO A 315 6.28 22.26 0.29
C PRO A 315 6.44 20.83 -0.23
N MET A 316 7.66 20.44 -0.62
CA MET A 316 7.91 19.11 -1.19
C MET A 316 7.61 17.99 -0.18
N ILE A 317 7.71 18.25 1.12
CA ILE A 317 7.35 17.26 2.15
C ILE A 317 5.86 16.92 2.11
N GLY A 318 5.02 17.77 1.51
CA GLY A 318 3.61 17.49 1.27
C GLY A 318 3.39 16.29 0.35
N ALA A 319 4.23 16.09 -0.66
CA ALA A 319 4.18 14.90 -1.52
C ALA A 319 4.47 13.61 -0.74
N ALA A 320 5.27 13.70 0.32
CA ALA A 320 5.54 12.56 1.19
C ALA A 320 4.33 12.15 2.03
N GLY A 321 3.23 12.92 2.05
CA GLY A 321 1.99 12.53 2.72
C GLY A 321 1.31 11.29 2.12
N VAL A 322 1.67 10.90 0.91
CA VAL A 322 1.21 9.66 0.28
C VAL A 322 1.90 8.47 0.96
N SER A 323 1.11 7.50 1.43
CA SER A 323 1.49 6.48 2.44
C SER A 323 2.47 5.39 1.97
N ALA A 324 3.26 5.64 0.93
CA ALA A 324 4.29 4.74 0.44
C ALA A 324 5.55 4.82 1.33
N VAL A 325 5.51 4.21 2.52
CA VAL A 325 6.61 4.21 3.48
C VAL A 325 7.70 3.18 3.10
N PRO A 326 8.99 3.53 3.17
CA PRO A 326 9.60 4.87 3.31
C PRO A 326 9.84 5.57 1.95
N MET A 327 9.37 5.00 0.85
CA MET A 327 9.71 5.39 -0.52
C MET A 327 9.32 6.82 -0.88
N ALA A 328 8.11 7.29 -0.53
CA ALA A 328 7.67 8.66 -0.82
C ALA A 328 8.60 9.70 -0.20
N ALA A 329 8.98 9.51 1.07
CA ALA A 329 9.96 10.38 1.75
C ALA A 329 11.36 10.33 1.09
N ARG A 330 11.81 9.16 0.61
CA ARG A 330 13.07 9.02 -0.16
C ARG A 330 13.03 9.71 -1.52
N VAL A 331 11.89 9.69 -2.19
CA VAL A 331 11.69 10.42 -3.46
C VAL A 331 11.77 11.93 -3.21
N VAL A 332 11.09 12.43 -2.18
CA VAL A 332 11.19 13.84 -1.76
C VAL A 332 12.63 14.22 -1.41
N GLN A 333 13.37 13.36 -0.68
CA GLN A 333 14.79 13.57 -0.40
C GLN A 333 15.62 13.70 -1.69
N THR A 334 15.40 12.79 -2.64
CA THR A 334 16.16 12.75 -3.90
C THR A 334 15.85 13.97 -4.77
N VAL A 335 14.58 14.40 -4.83
CA VAL A 335 14.18 15.63 -5.53
C VAL A 335 14.76 16.84 -4.82
N GLY A 336 14.71 16.90 -3.49
CA GLY A 336 15.27 17.99 -2.69
C GLY A 336 16.77 18.17 -2.91
N GLN A 337 17.54 17.07 -2.91
CA GLN A 337 18.97 17.12 -3.17
C GLN A 337 19.33 17.55 -4.60
N LYS A 338 18.47 17.27 -5.58
CA LYS A 338 18.67 17.78 -6.95
C LYS A 338 18.46 19.29 -7.05
N GLU A 339 17.58 19.86 -6.23
CA GLU A 339 17.32 21.30 -6.22
C GLU A 339 18.32 22.06 -5.32
N ASN A 340 18.77 21.44 -4.22
CA ASN A 340 19.81 21.95 -3.32
C ASN A 340 20.57 20.77 -2.66
N PRO A 341 21.84 20.51 -3.01
CA PRO A 341 22.62 19.39 -2.47
C PRO A 341 22.81 19.37 -0.95
N ALA A 342 22.71 20.54 -0.29
CA ALA A 342 22.81 20.67 1.17
C ALA A 342 21.47 20.44 1.89
N ASN A 343 20.37 20.23 1.16
CA ASN A 343 19.04 20.09 1.75
C ASN A 343 18.69 18.62 2.02
N PHE A 344 18.58 18.27 3.30
CA PHE A 344 18.22 16.93 3.76
C PHE A 344 16.80 16.95 4.32
N LEU A 345 15.85 16.50 3.51
CA LEU A 345 14.42 16.47 3.83
C LEU A 345 13.93 15.12 4.34
N LEU A 346 14.70 14.02 4.24
CA LEU A 346 14.22 12.67 4.58
C LEU A 346 13.58 12.61 5.96
N MET A 347 14.27 13.13 6.99
CA MET A 347 13.74 13.14 8.36
C MET A 347 12.46 13.98 8.45
N HIS A 348 12.39 15.13 7.79
CA HIS A 348 11.18 15.96 7.78
C HIS A 348 10.02 15.34 7.00
N ALA A 349 10.32 14.63 5.91
CA ALA A 349 9.36 13.98 5.02
C ALA A 349 8.82 12.67 5.60
N MET A 350 9.52 12.04 6.54
CA MET A 350 9.02 10.87 7.25
C MET A 350 7.80 11.20 8.12
N GLY A 351 7.69 12.41 8.68
CA GLY A 351 6.51 12.83 9.44
C GLY A 351 5.21 12.72 8.61
N PRO A 352 5.08 13.46 7.49
CA PRO A 352 3.96 13.33 6.57
C PRO A 352 3.71 11.90 6.07
N ASN A 353 4.77 11.13 5.78
CA ASN A 353 4.64 9.76 5.25
C ASN A 353 4.00 8.81 6.26
N VAL A 354 4.41 8.89 7.52
CA VAL A 354 3.80 8.14 8.61
C VAL A 354 2.38 8.63 8.91
N ALA A 355 2.16 9.94 8.85
CA ALA A 355 0.81 10.51 8.96
C ALA A 355 -0.13 10.01 7.85
N GLY A 356 0.40 9.80 6.64
CA GLY A 356 -0.32 9.19 5.53
C GLY A 356 -0.84 7.81 5.88
N VAL A 357 0.02 6.92 6.39
CA VAL A 357 -0.38 5.55 6.81
C VAL A 357 -1.52 5.59 7.83
N ILE A 358 -1.40 6.45 8.85
CA ILE A 358 -2.47 6.65 9.83
C ILE A 358 -3.74 7.16 9.13
N GLY A 359 -3.62 8.16 8.26
CA GLY A 359 -4.73 8.78 7.53
C GLY A 359 -5.49 7.79 6.66
N THR A 360 -4.79 6.89 5.95
CA THR A 360 -5.41 5.87 5.10
C THR A 360 -6.14 4.82 5.94
N ALA A 361 -5.56 4.38 7.06
CA ALA A 361 -6.24 3.47 7.99
C ALA A 361 -7.50 4.11 8.61
N VAL A 362 -7.44 5.40 8.96
CA VAL A 362 -8.61 6.16 9.45
C VAL A 362 -9.68 6.28 8.37
N ALA A 363 -9.31 6.65 7.14
CA ALA A 363 -10.25 6.72 6.02
C ALA A 363 -10.95 5.37 5.77
N ALA A 364 -10.20 4.27 5.81
CA ALA A 364 -10.74 2.92 5.72
C ALA A 364 -11.77 2.64 6.82
N GLY A 365 -11.45 2.93 8.09
CA GLY A 365 -12.39 2.68 9.17
C GLY A 365 -13.62 3.58 9.16
N VAL A 366 -13.51 4.82 8.64
CA VAL A 366 -14.70 5.67 8.39
C VAL A 366 -15.57 5.02 7.32
N PHE A 367 -15.00 4.57 6.21
CA PHE A 367 -15.76 3.87 5.17
C PHE A 367 -16.42 2.59 5.70
N ILE A 368 -15.73 1.83 6.54
CA ILE A 368 -16.31 0.66 7.21
C ILE A 368 -17.48 1.07 8.09
N SER A 369 -17.30 2.06 8.95
CA SER A 369 -18.37 2.51 9.85
C SER A 369 -19.61 3.01 9.12
N LEU A 370 -19.45 3.59 7.93
CA LEU A 370 -20.55 4.18 7.16
C LEU A 370 -21.24 3.20 6.21
N LEU A 371 -20.55 2.15 5.78
CA LEU A 371 -21.00 1.28 4.68
C LEU A 371 -21.15 -0.20 5.06
N GLN A 372 -20.71 -0.60 6.26
CA GLN A 372 -20.80 -1.99 6.70
C GLN A 372 -22.23 -2.37 7.07
#